data_AF-A0A8T4NAC3-F1
#
_entry.id   AF-A0A8T4NAC3-F1
#
_cell.length_a   1.000
_cell.length_b   1.000
_cell.length_c   1.000
_cell.angle_alpha   90.00
_cell.angle_beta   90.00
_cell.angle_gamma   90.00
#
_symmetry.space_group_name_H-M   'P 1'
#
loop_
_entity.id
_entity.type
_entity.pdbx_description
1 polymer ?
#
loop_
_entity_poly.entity_id
_entity_poly.type
_entity_poly.pdbx_seq_one_letter_code
_entity_poly.pdbx_strand_id
1 'polypeptide(L)'
;MEKVSRRTFTTKTIELVATLPLIGVVVDNFIKSRIYYEADISKATFVNNKESVKQFANIQEDFDKTLAQLISSYKKEYYKSHIQTYPSLDSQGNVTIKNRIVWDWEEPKSIPDHKVIYSWQNQQSDLASRAHFLISQPLVDKNKLEVITIDKKESNRTLQAVLSIVIYGAEIGLLLGYEEIIATVKYYESYQHRCISLSEKVEEMNTADQINRRNFFKIFAAFTAAGVAEKIRGYNAKRLEEGKSKLETTLENEKAIVARNKTHKDKYFQRYFQTNPKELIKNVNEEVFVAKEALEKGVKDVNVRNSFQSFVTKAEDYAKNLEEFFSNGVPQELELISECEHITRTLNKVTSQQKNYATTSVLLESLAVGGTLAAVLIPAEIINSKMS
;
A
#
# COMPACT_ATOMS: atom_id res chain seq x y z
N MET A 1 -15.92 40.17 -41.56
CA MET A 1 -14.71 39.40 -41.18
C MET A 1 -13.91 40.05 -40.04
N GLU A 2 -13.72 41.37 -39.99
CA GLU A 2 -12.88 42.02 -38.93
C GLU A 2 -13.35 41.83 -37.48
N LYS A 3 -14.67 41.79 -37.20
CA LYS A 3 -15.19 41.61 -35.83
C LYS A 3 -14.95 40.20 -35.24
N VAL A 4 -14.90 39.17 -36.09
CA VAL A 4 -14.62 37.78 -35.67
C VAL A 4 -13.14 37.66 -35.34
N SER A 5 -12.26 38.15 -36.22
CA SER A 5 -10.80 38.19 -36.02
C SER A 5 -10.39 38.92 -34.72
N ARG A 6 -11.00 40.07 -34.40
CA ARG A 6 -10.72 40.79 -33.15
C ARG A 6 -11.19 40.04 -31.89
N ARG A 7 -12.35 39.36 -31.94
CA ARG A 7 -12.85 38.56 -30.81
C ARG A 7 -11.96 37.34 -30.54
N THR A 8 -11.59 36.59 -31.57
CA THR A 8 -10.65 35.46 -31.52
C THR A 8 -9.30 35.90 -30.94
N PHE A 9 -8.78 37.06 -31.36
CA PHE A 9 -7.52 37.60 -30.86
C PHE A 9 -7.58 37.99 -29.37
N THR A 10 -8.68 38.61 -28.93
CA THR A 10 -8.83 39.07 -27.54
C THR A 10 -9.01 37.90 -26.57
N THR A 11 -9.80 36.90 -26.95
CA THR A 11 -9.96 35.66 -26.16
C THR A 11 -8.64 34.90 -26.06
N LYS A 12 -7.89 34.74 -27.16
CA LYS A 12 -6.56 34.10 -27.14
C LYS A 12 -5.56 34.85 -26.28
N THR A 13 -5.60 36.18 -26.30
CA THR A 13 -4.70 37.02 -25.49
C THR A 13 -5.02 36.92 -24.00
N ILE A 14 -6.30 36.89 -23.63
CA ILE A 14 -6.75 36.70 -22.23
C ILE A 14 -6.40 35.29 -21.74
N GLU A 15 -6.63 34.26 -22.55
CA GLU A 15 -6.24 32.88 -22.24
C GLU A 15 -4.72 32.78 -22.05
N LEU A 16 -3.93 33.37 -22.95
CA LEU A 16 -2.46 33.38 -22.86
C LEU A 16 -1.96 34.12 -21.60
N VAL A 17 -2.49 35.32 -21.31
CA VAL A 17 -2.08 36.11 -20.14
C VAL A 17 -2.51 35.43 -18.83
N ALA A 18 -3.68 34.77 -18.80
CA ALA A 18 -4.12 33.99 -17.64
C ALA A 18 -3.29 32.71 -17.42
N THR A 19 -2.70 32.14 -18.48
CA THR A 19 -1.78 30.99 -18.36
C THR A 19 -0.38 31.33 -17.85
N LEU A 20 0.10 32.58 -17.98
CA LEU A 20 1.48 32.93 -17.63
C LEU A 20 1.83 32.72 -16.14
N PRO A 21 1.01 33.16 -15.16
CA PRO A 21 1.24 32.86 -13.75
C PRO A 21 1.19 31.36 -13.45
N LEU A 22 0.34 30.62 -14.18
CA LEU A 22 0.22 29.18 -14.07
C LEU A 22 1.46 28.46 -14.59
N ILE A 23 1.99 28.87 -15.75
CA ILE A 23 3.23 28.34 -16.30
C ILE A 23 4.38 28.61 -15.33
N GLY A 24 4.44 29.79 -14.69
CA GLY A 24 5.42 30.08 -13.64
C GLY A 24 5.30 29.13 -12.44
N VAL A 25 4.09 28.88 -11.94
CA VAL A 25 3.82 27.95 -10.83
C VAL A 25 4.07 26.48 -11.23
N VAL A 26 3.82 26.11 -12.48
CA VAL A 26 4.11 24.79 -13.06
C VAL A 26 5.62 24.61 -13.13
N VAL A 27 6.32 25.52 -13.79
CA VAL A 27 7.77 25.47 -13.94
C VAL A 27 8.44 25.44 -12.56
N ASP A 28 8.01 26.26 -11.59
CA ASP A 28 8.53 26.21 -10.22
C ASP A 28 8.21 24.90 -9.48
N ASN A 29 7.02 24.31 -9.68
CA ASN A 29 6.65 23.03 -9.07
C ASN A 29 7.32 21.83 -9.74
N PHE A 30 7.63 21.90 -11.03
CA PHE A 30 8.33 20.86 -11.79
C PHE A 30 9.84 20.92 -11.58
N ILE A 31 10.41 22.12 -11.42
CA ILE A 31 11.85 22.32 -11.17
C ILE A 31 12.23 21.98 -9.73
N LYS A 32 11.35 22.22 -8.75
CA LYS A 32 11.65 21.96 -7.33
C LYS A 32 11.11 20.60 -6.90
N SER A 33 11.99 19.61 -6.79
CA SER A 33 11.74 18.35 -6.10
C SER A 33 11.32 18.60 -4.64
N ARG A 34 10.44 17.77 -4.08
CA ARG A 34 10.07 17.90 -2.66
C ARG A 34 11.09 17.19 -1.80
N ILE A 35 11.59 17.94 -0.83
CA ILE A 35 12.56 17.46 0.13
C ILE A 35 11.86 16.64 1.20
N TYR A 36 12.48 15.53 1.62
CA TYR A 36 12.18 14.81 2.84
C TYR A 36 13.48 14.47 3.58
N TYR A 37 13.38 14.05 4.84
CA TYR A 37 14.55 13.61 5.61
C TYR A 37 14.53 12.09 5.79
N GLU A 38 15.71 11.50 5.74
CA GLU A 38 15.94 10.05 5.84
C GLU A 38 17.13 9.79 6.76
N ALA A 39 17.05 8.76 7.59
CA ALA A 39 18.19 8.34 8.40
C ALA A 39 19.15 7.54 7.53
N ASP A 40 20.39 8.00 7.36
CA ASP A 40 21.45 7.22 6.73
C ASP A 40 22.01 6.20 7.73
N ILE A 41 21.61 4.94 7.54
CA ILE A 41 22.00 3.81 8.39
C ILE A 41 23.21 3.03 7.83
N SER A 42 23.78 3.44 6.69
CA SER A 42 24.82 2.68 5.98
C SER A 42 26.04 2.40 6.86
N LYS A 43 26.48 3.39 7.64
CA LYS A 43 27.63 3.29 8.55
C LYS A 43 27.31 2.66 9.91
N ALA A 44 26.03 2.58 10.26
CA ALA A 44 25.54 1.98 11.50
C ALA A 44 25.09 0.54 11.30
N THR A 45 25.37 -0.11 10.17
CA THR A 45 24.88 -1.47 9.90
C THR A 45 25.61 -2.49 10.79
N PHE A 46 24.87 -3.49 11.27
CA PHE A 46 25.34 -4.63 12.05
C PHE A 46 26.03 -5.65 11.12
N VAL A 47 27.32 -5.94 11.36
CA VAL A 47 28.18 -6.72 10.44
C VAL A 47 28.62 -8.08 11.02
N ASN A 48 28.14 -8.46 12.21
CA ASN A 48 28.61 -9.70 12.85
C ASN A 48 27.93 -10.96 12.25
N ASN A 49 28.59 -12.11 12.43
CA ASN A 49 27.94 -13.41 12.20
C ASN A 49 26.70 -13.48 13.11
N LYS A 50 25.58 -13.93 12.54
CA LYS A 50 24.25 -14.03 13.17
C LYS A 50 23.95 -15.49 13.52
N GLU A 51 24.86 -16.14 14.23
CA GLU A 51 24.90 -17.60 14.37
C GLU A 51 23.70 -18.14 15.17
N SER A 52 23.42 -17.57 16.35
CA SER A 52 22.27 -17.98 17.16
C SER A 52 20.94 -17.76 16.43
N VAL A 53 20.87 -16.73 15.57
CA VAL A 53 19.66 -16.45 14.77
C VAL A 53 19.51 -17.45 13.63
N LYS A 54 20.62 -17.86 12.99
CA LYS A 54 20.62 -18.93 11.98
C LYS A 54 20.21 -20.27 12.60
N GLN A 55 20.77 -20.61 13.77
CA GLN A 55 20.39 -21.82 14.50
C GLN A 55 18.90 -21.80 14.85
N PHE A 56 18.41 -20.68 15.40
CA PHE A 56 16.98 -20.52 15.68
C PHE A 56 16.13 -20.68 14.42
N ALA A 57 16.47 -19.99 13.32
CA ALA A 57 15.75 -20.08 12.05
C ALA A 57 15.72 -21.51 11.48
N ASN A 58 16.84 -22.23 11.53
CA ASN A 58 16.90 -23.61 11.06
C ASN A 58 16.00 -24.54 11.89
N ILE A 59 15.98 -24.37 13.22
CA ILE A 59 15.08 -25.11 14.12
C ILE A 59 13.61 -24.86 13.73
N GLN A 60 13.24 -23.62 13.36
CA GLN A 60 11.89 -23.28 12.88
C GLN A 60 11.57 -23.87 11.49
N GLU A 61 12.50 -23.74 10.52
CA GLU A 61 12.29 -24.12 9.12
C GLU A 61 12.02 -25.63 8.97
N ASP A 62 12.75 -26.46 9.72
CA ASP A 62 12.57 -27.91 9.70
C ASP A 62 11.21 -28.32 10.26
N PHE A 63 10.69 -27.59 11.25
CA PHE A 63 9.36 -27.84 11.79
C PHE A 63 8.24 -27.36 10.86
N ASP A 64 8.39 -26.19 10.22
CA ASP A 64 7.42 -25.67 9.23
C ASP A 64 7.24 -26.65 8.05
N LYS A 65 8.33 -27.27 7.57
CA LYS A 65 8.26 -28.33 6.54
C LYS A 65 7.42 -29.52 6.99
N THR A 66 7.48 -29.88 8.27
CA THR A 66 6.68 -30.99 8.84
C THR A 66 5.19 -30.64 8.86
N LEU A 67 4.84 -29.42 9.30
CA LEU A 67 3.46 -28.92 9.28
C LEU A 67 2.91 -28.82 7.85
N ALA A 68 3.73 -28.36 6.90
CA ALA A 68 3.36 -28.31 5.49
C ALA A 68 3.00 -29.70 4.92
N GLN A 69 3.74 -30.75 5.33
CA GLN A 69 3.43 -32.13 4.95
C GLN A 69 2.13 -32.65 5.56
N LEU A 70 1.86 -32.31 6.83
CA LEU A 70 0.59 -32.65 7.49
C LEU A 70 -0.59 -32.00 6.77
N ILE A 71 -0.48 -30.71 6.45
CA ILE A 71 -1.51 -29.95 5.72
C ILE A 71 -1.71 -30.48 4.31
N SER A 72 -0.63 -30.83 3.62
CA SER A 72 -0.70 -31.43 2.28
C SER A 72 -1.51 -32.73 2.30
N SER A 73 -1.26 -33.58 3.31
CA SER A 73 -1.99 -34.85 3.47
C SER A 73 -3.45 -34.63 3.86
N TYR A 74 -3.73 -33.67 4.75
CA TYR A 74 -5.08 -33.22 5.08
C TYR A 74 -5.86 -32.76 3.86
N LYS A 75 -5.27 -31.86 3.07
CA LYS A 75 -5.89 -31.31 1.87
C LYS A 75 -6.16 -32.41 0.85
N LYS A 76 -5.21 -33.31 0.64
CA LYS A 76 -5.37 -34.41 -0.31
C LYS A 76 -6.53 -35.35 0.07
N GLU A 77 -6.71 -35.62 1.36
CA GLU A 77 -7.70 -36.60 1.82
C GLU A 77 -9.09 -35.99 2.03
N TYR A 78 -9.17 -34.78 2.57
CA TYR A 78 -10.42 -34.19 3.03
C TYR A 78 -10.90 -32.97 2.24
N TYR A 79 -10.08 -32.35 1.39
CA TYR A 79 -10.54 -31.25 0.55
C TYR A 79 -11.06 -31.78 -0.78
N LYS A 80 -12.38 -31.99 -0.86
CA LYS A 80 -13.02 -32.68 -1.98
C LYS A 80 -13.86 -31.75 -2.81
N SER A 81 -13.94 -32.07 -4.10
CA SER A 81 -14.81 -31.37 -5.03
C SER A 81 -16.15 -32.08 -5.15
N HIS A 82 -17.23 -31.31 -5.08
CA HIS A 82 -18.59 -31.78 -5.31
C HIS A 82 -19.24 -30.97 -6.43
N ILE A 83 -20.13 -31.61 -7.18
CA ILE A 83 -20.94 -30.90 -8.17
C ILE A 83 -22.19 -30.40 -7.45
N GLN A 84 -22.30 -29.07 -7.33
CA GLN A 84 -23.50 -28.43 -6.82
C GLN A 84 -24.39 -28.02 -8.00
N THR A 85 -25.62 -28.51 -7.96
CA THR A 85 -26.65 -28.20 -8.95
C THR A 85 -27.49 -27.04 -8.44
N TYR A 86 -27.65 -25.98 -9.25
CA TYR A 86 -28.45 -24.82 -8.87
C TYR A 86 -29.27 -24.28 -10.06
N PRO A 87 -30.46 -23.72 -9.79
CA PRO A 87 -31.27 -23.08 -10.83
C PRO A 87 -30.69 -21.72 -11.21
N SER A 88 -30.66 -21.43 -12.51
CA SER A 88 -30.29 -20.13 -13.09
C SER A 88 -31.38 -19.69 -14.04
N LEU A 89 -31.86 -18.45 -13.92
CA LEU A 89 -32.71 -17.85 -14.95
C LEU A 89 -31.86 -17.32 -16.10
N ASP A 90 -32.33 -17.51 -17.33
CA ASP A 90 -31.81 -16.81 -18.50
C ASP A 90 -32.48 -15.43 -18.67
N SER A 91 -32.04 -14.66 -19.67
CA SER A 91 -32.59 -13.33 -19.98
C SER A 91 -34.05 -13.34 -20.48
N GLN A 92 -34.61 -14.53 -20.74
CA GLN A 92 -35.98 -14.72 -21.21
C GLN A 92 -36.89 -15.26 -20.10
N GLY A 93 -36.35 -15.52 -18.90
CA GLY A 93 -37.10 -16.03 -17.76
C GLY A 93 -37.18 -17.55 -17.68
N ASN A 94 -36.47 -18.30 -18.52
CA ASN A 94 -36.45 -19.76 -18.44
C ASN A 94 -35.48 -20.22 -17.36
N VAL A 95 -35.93 -21.18 -16.55
CA VAL A 95 -35.09 -21.81 -15.52
C VAL A 95 -34.23 -22.89 -16.19
N THR A 96 -32.92 -22.70 -16.15
CA THR A 96 -31.92 -23.69 -16.55
C THR A 96 -31.22 -24.23 -15.32
N ILE A 97 -30.97 -25.54 -15.31
CA ILE A 97 -30.18 -26.17 -14.27
C ILE A 97 -28.70 -26.05 -14.65
N LYS A 98 -27.91 -25.37 -13.81
CA LYS A 98 -26.47 -25.23 -13.98
C LYS A 98 -25.75 -26.04 -12.91
N ASN A 99 -24.59 -26.56 -13.32
CA ASN A 99 -23.67 -27.27 -12.44
C ASN A 99 -22.47 -26.38 -12.17
N ARG A 100 -22.06 -26.28 -10.91
CA ARG A 100 -20.79 -25.68 -10.50
C ARG A 100 -20.00 -26.68 -9.68
N ILE A 101 -18.71 -26.76 -9.93
CA ILE A 101 -17.78 -27.49 -9.05
C ILE A 101 -17.52 -26.61 -7.83
N VAL A 102 -17.86 -27.13 -6.65
CA VAL A 102 -17.61 -26.52 -5.34
C VAL A 102 -16.60 -27.41 -4.61
N TRP A 103 -15.75 -26.80 -3.81
CA TRP A 103 -14.73 -27.50 -3.05
C TRP A 103 -14.96 -27.26 -1.56
N ASP A 104 -15.13 -28.33 -0.81
CA ASP A 104 -15.44 -28.29 0.61
C ASP A 104 -14.52 -29.23 1.39
N TRP A 105 -14.38 -28.94 2.69
CA TRP A 105 -13.64 -29.80 3.60
C TRP A 105 -14.58 -30.81 4.25
N GLU A 106 -14.21 -32.09 4.18
CA GLU A 106 -14.96 -33.22 4.72
C GLU A 106 -14.17 -33.94 5.82
N GLU A 107 -13.66 -33.22 6.83
CA GLU A 107 -12.91 -33.88 7.91
C GLU A 107 -13.82 -34.66 8.87
N PRO A 108 -13.39 -35.84 9.34
CA PRO A 108 -14.04 -36.52 10.46
C PRO A 108 -14.04 -35.67 11.73
N LYS A 109 -15.13 -35.73 12.51
CA LYS A 109 -15.21 -35.05 13.83
C LYS A 109 -14.18 -35.54 14.86
N SER A 110 -13.53 -36.68 14.60
CA SER A 110 -12.54 -37.30 15.48
C SER A 110 -11.14 -36.71 15.33
N ILE A 111 -10.91 -35.84 14.33
CA ILE A 111 -9.62 -35.17 14.11
C ILE A 111 -9.79 -33.64 14.20
N PRO A 112 -8.72 -32.89 14.49
CA PRO A 112 -8.75 -31.43 14.46
C PRO A 112 -9.15 -30.93 13.08
N ASP A 113 -9.94 -29.85 13.05
CA ASP A 113 -10.34 -29.21 11.79
C ASP A 113 -9.13 -28.60 11.06
N HIS A 114 -9.24 -28.41 9.75
CA HIS A 114 -8.18 -27.80 8.96
C HIS A 114 -7.75 -26.43 9.48
N LYS A 115 -8.67 -25.60 9.98
CA LYS A 115 -8.33 -24.25 10.48
C LYS A 115 -7.38 -24.34 11.67
N VAL A 116 -7.57 -25.31 12.56
CA VAL A 116 -6.64 -25.60 13.66
C VAL A 116 -5.26 -25.96 13.11
N ILE A 117 -5.18 -26.93 12.19
CA ILE A 117 -3.89 -27.34 11.61
C ILE A 117 -3.21 -26.20 10.83
N TYR A 118 -3.97 -25.45 10.02
CA TYR A 118 -3.47 -24.26 9.30
C TYR A 118 -3.02 -23.16 10.27
N SER A 119 -3.68 -23.01 11.42
CA SER A 119 -3.24 -22.03 12.43
C SER A 119 -1.86 -22.36 12.98
N TRP A 120 -1.55 -23.65 13.20
CA TRP A 120 -0.22 -24.09 13.65
C TRP A 120 0.84 -23.72 12.60
N GLN A 121 0.59 -24.06 11.32
CA GLN A 121 1.50 -23.69 10.23
C GLN A 121 1.68 -22.17 10.12
N ASN A 122 0.60 -21.40 10.15
CA ASN A 122 0.69 -19.94 10.02
C ASN A 122 1.54 -19.33 11.14
N GLN A 123 1.41 -19.82 12.37
CA GLN A 123 2.22 -19.36 13.50
C GLN A 123 3.71 -19.70 13.31
N GLN A 124 4.03 -20.95 12.95
CA GLN A 124 5.43 -21.36 12.74
C GLN A 124 6.05 -20.68 11.51
N SER A 125 5.29 -20.52 10.43
CA SER A 125 5.74 -19.83 9.21
C SER A 125 6.02 -18.35 9.47
N ASP A 126 5.21 -17.67 10.29
CA ASP A 126 5.50 -16.28 10.72
C ASP A 126 6.77 -16.20 11.57
N LEU A 127 6.96 -17.14 12.51
CA LEU A 127 8.17 -17.22 13.33
C LEU A 127 9.43 -17.47 12.49
N ALA A 128 9.40 -18.44 11.59
CA ALA A 128 10.48 -18.73 10.65
C ALA A 128 10.79 -17.51 9.77
N SER A 129 9.76 -16.88 9.20
CA SER A 129 9.90 -15.69 8.36
C SER A 129 10.55 -14.53 9.11
N ARG A 130 10.16 -14.29 10.36
CA ARG A 130 10.78 -13.27 11.24
C ARG A 130 12.24 -13.61 11.55
N ALA A 131 12.54 -14.86 11.86
CA ALA A 131 13.91 -15.29 12.10
C ALA A 131 14.80 -15.10 10.85
N HIS A 132 14.31 -15.48 9.66
CA HIS A 132 15.01 -15.25 8.39
C HIS A 132 15.15 -13.77 8.04
N PHE A 133 14.18 -12.93 8.40
CA PHE A 133 14.28 -11.48 8.23
C PHE A 133 15.46 -10.92 9.03
N LEU A 134 15.61 -11.34 10.29
CA LEU A 134 16.75 -10.95 11.12
C LEU A 134 18.10 -11.36 10.52
N ILE A 135 18.16 -12.47 9.77
CA ILE A 135 19.37 -12.93 9.08
C ILE A 135 19.66 -12.05 7.85
N SER A 136 18.66 -11.84 7.00
CA SER A 136 18.82 -11.28 5.65
C SER A 136 18.95 -9.76 5.60
N GLN A 137 18.39 -9.04 6.58
CA GLN A 137 18.33 -7.59 6.50
C GLN A 137 19.55 -6.89 7.11
N PRO A 138 19.96 -5.73 6.55
CA PRO A 138 20.86 -4.82 7.23
C PRO A 138 20.12 -4.20 8.42
N LEU A 139 20.64 -4.42 9.62
CA LEU A 139 20.06 -3.90 10.86
C LEU A 139 20.98 -2.83 11.45
N VAL A 140 20.42 -1.85 12.11
CA VAL A 140 21.13 -0.80 12.82
C VAL A 140 21.75 -1.36 14.09
N ASP A 141 23.08 -1.32 14.16
CA ASP A 141 23.86 -1.63 15.35
C ASP A 141 23.62 -0.57 16.43
N LYS A 142 23.08 -1.01 17.58
CA LYS A 142 22.79 -0.15 18.72
C LYS A 142 24.01 0.57 19.29
N ASN A 143 25.23 0.07 19.02
CA ASN A 143 26.47 0.71 19.48
C ASN A 143 26.96 1.79 18.50
N LYS A 144 26.32 1.93 17.34
CA LYS A 144 26.69 2.86 16.27
C LYS A 144 25.60 3.89 15.99
N LEU A 145 24.72 4.15 16.94
CA LEU A 145 23.66 5.15 16.77
C LEU A 145 24.21 6.58 16.62
N GLU A 146 25.42 6.84 17.12
CA GLU A 146 26.07 8.15 17.03
C GLU A 146 26.50 8.52 15.61
N VAL A 147 26.73 7.53 14.74
CA VAL A 147 27.17 7.77 13.36
C VAL A 147 26.01 7.87 12.37
N ILE A 148 24.76 7.67 12.83
CA ILE A 148 23.56 7.84 12.00
C ILE A 148 23.37 9.33 11.72
N THR A 149 23.43 9.71 10.45
CA THR A 149 23.14 11.06 10.01
C THR A 149 21.72 11.14 9.46
N ILE A 150 21.11 12.33 9.55
CA ILE A 150 19.81 12.58 8.94
C ILE A 150 20.05 13.37 7.65
N ASP A 151 19.88 12.67 6.54
CA ASP A 151 20.14 13.18 5.21
C ASP A 151 18.90 13.83 4.64
N LYS A 152 19.13 14.91 3.90
CA LYS A 152 18.13 15.57 3.07
C LYS A 152 18.03 14.81 1.74
N LYS A 153 16.84 14.32 1.39
CA LYS A 153 16.56 13.60 0.15
C LYS A 153 15.46 14.30 -0.65
N GLU A 154 15.38 13.98 -1.93
CA GLU A 154 14.43 14.56 -2.87
C GLU A 154 13.50 13.49 -3.44
N SER A 155 12.20 13.78 -3.50
CA SER A 155 11.22 12.91 -4.16
C SER A 155 11.11 13.27 -5.65
N ASN A 156 11.22 12.25 -6.50
CA ASN A 156 11.16 12.40 -7.96
C ASN A 156 9.71 12.71 -8.40
N ARG A 157 9.51 13.88 -9.04
CA ARG A 157 8.18 14.38 -9.46
C ARG A 157 7.78 13.96 -10.88
N THR A 158 8.72 13.46 -11.69
CA THR A 158 8.55 13.24 -13.14
C THR A 158 7.48 12.20 -13.49
N LEU A 159 7.44 11.06 -12.80
CA LEU A 159 6.45 9.99 -13.06
C LEU A 159 5.02 10.40 -12.65
N GLN A 160 4.90 11.23 -11.61
CA GLN A 160 3.60 11.64 -11.06
C GLN A 160 2.95 12.75 -11.86
N ALA A 161 3.75 13.64 -12.45
CA ALA A 161 3.25 14.63 -13.40
C ALA A 161 2.60 14.01 -14.64
N VAL A 162 3.17 12.91 -15.16
CA VAL A 162 2.60 12.17 -16.30
C VAL A 162 1.23 11.58 -15.96
N LEU A 163 1.08 11.00 -14.75
CA LEU A 163 -0.21 10.48 -14.28
C LEU A 163 -1.27 11.57 -14.09
N SER A 164 -0.89 12.74 -13.56
CA SER A 164 -1.81 13.87 -13.40
C SER A 164 -2.33 14.40 -14.74
N ILE A 165 -1.49 14.41 -15.78
CA ILE A 165 -1.89 14.79 -17.15
C ILE A 165 -2.92 13.80 -17.72
N VAL A 166 -2.75 12.49 -17.48
CA VAL A 166 -3.65 11.45 -17.97
C VAL A 166 -5.02 11.49 -17.29
N ILE A 167 -5.06 11.63 -15.96
CA ILE A 167 -6.32 11.63 -15.17
C ILE A 167 -7.19 12.84 -15.51
N TYR A 168 -6.61 14.05 -15.54
CA TYR A 168 -7.38 15.26 -15.86
C TYR A 168 -7.64 15.44 -17.36
N GLY A 169 -6.81 14.88 -18.25
CA GLY A 169 -7.13 14.80 -19.67
C GLY A 169 -8.46 14.09 -19.94
N ALA A 170 -8.81 13.10 -19.10
CA ALA A 170 -10.09 12.38 -19.18
C ALA A 170 -11.27 13.14 -18.53
N GLU A 171 -11.11 13.71 -17.33
CA GLU A 171 -12.17 14.47 -16.65
C GLU A 171 -12.59 15.73 -17.42
N ILE A 172 -11.64 16.37 -18.09
CA ILE A 172 -11.91 17.50 -18.98
C ILE A 172 -12.62 17.06 -20.25
N GLY A 173 -12.27 15.89 -20.80
CA GLY A 173 -13.05 15.30 -21.89
C GLY A 173 -14.53 15.12 -21.51
N LEU A 174 -14.82 14.79 -20.25
CA LEU A 174 -16.20 14.64 -19.74
C LEU A 174 -16.91 15.98 -19.50
N LEU A 175 -16.23 16.99 -18.96
CA LEU A 175 -16.79 18.35 -18.80
C LEU A 175 -17.10 19.00 -20.15
N LEU A 176 -16.29 18.71 -21.16
CA LEU A 176 -16.55 19.13 -22.55
C LEU A 176 -17.79 18.45 -23.12
N GLY A 177 -17.98 17.15 -22.88
CA GLY A 177 -19.21 16.44 -23.28
C GLY A 177 -20.47 16.91 -22.55
N TYR A 178 -20.36 17.40 -21.30
CA TYR A 178 -21.50 17.91 -20.53
C TYR A 178 -22.10 19.21 -21.12
N GLU A 179 -21.27 20.12 -21.65
CA GLU A 179 -21.78 21.33 -22.30
C GLU A 179 -22.46 21.03 -23.64
N GLU A 180 -22.01 20.02 -24.38
CA GLU A 180 -22.68 19.53 -25.59
C GLU A 180 -24.09 19.02 -25.28
N ILE A 181 -24.26 18.34 -24.14
CA ILE A 181 -25.55 17.84 -23.68
C ILE A 181 -26.49 19.02 -23.32
N ILE A 182 -26.01 20.03 -22.60
CA ILE A 182 -26.84 21.20 -22.22
C ILE A 182 -27.23 22.04 -23.44
N ALA A 183 -26.30 22.27 -24.37
CA ALA A 183 -26.60 23.00 -25.60
C ALA A 183 -27.67 22.26 -26.42
N THR A 184 -27.58 20.93 -26.49
CA THR A 184 -28.57 20.08 -27.16
C THR A 184 -29.96 20.19 -26.50
N VAL A 185 -30.01 20.12 -25.16
CA VAL A 185 -31.27 20.20 -24.40
C VAL A 185 -31.94 21.57 -24.55
N LYS A 186 -31.20 22.66 -24.37
CA LYS A 186 -31.75 24.02 -24.50
C LYS A 186 -32.19 24.35 -25.92
N TYR A 187 -31.49 23.85 -26.94
CA TYR A 187 -31.89 24.03 -28.33
C TYR A 187 -33.20 23.29 -28.64
N TYR A 188 -33.38 22.08 -28.08
CA TYR A 188 -34.64 21.33 -28.19
C TYR A 188 -35.82 22.04 -27.52
N GLU A 189 -35.60 22.73 -26.41
CA GLU A 189 -36.64 23.49 -25.70
C GLU A 189 -37.05 24.79 -26.40
N SER A 190 -36.14 25.42 -27.15
CA SER A 190 -36.36 26.75 -27.76
C SER A 190 -36.63 26.74 -29.27
N TYR A 191 -36.25 25.67 -29.99
CA TYR A 191 -36.42 25.55 -31.44
C TYR A 191 -36.95 24.16 -31.82
N GLN A 192 -38.25 23.93 -31.66
CA GLN A 192 -38.87 22.61 -31.81
C GLN A 192 -38.90 22.03 -33.25
N HIS A 193 -38.45 22.73 -34.30
CA HIS A 193 -38.70 22.28 -35.69
C HIS A 193 -37.57 22.48 -36.70
N ARG A 194 -36.30 22.51 -36.28
CA ARG A 194 -35.18 22.51 -37.25
C ARG A 194 -34.17 21.39 -36.95
N CYS A 195 -34.02 20.49 -37.92
CA CYS A 195 -32.89 19.57 -38.00
C CYS A 195 -31.67 20.35 -38.50
N ILE A 196 -30.97 20.99 -37.58
CA ILE A 196 -29.63 21.52 -37.84
C ILE A 196 -28.59 20.69 -37.08
N SER A 197 -27.37 20.67 -37.62
CA SER A 197 -26.25 19.91 -37.07
C SER A 197 -25.91 20.35 -35.64
N LEU A 198 -25.32 19.46 -34.84
CA LEU A 198 -24.90 19.78 -33.47
C LEU A 198 -23.91 20.96 -33.45
N SER A 199 -23.07 21.07 -34.47
CA SER A 199 -22.16 22.20 -34.71
C SER A 199 -22.88 23.52 -34.87
N GLU A 200 -23.90 23.59 -35.74
CA GLU A 200 -24.66 24.83 -35.96
C GLU A 200 -25.41 25.28 -34.70
N LYS A 201 -25.95 24.33 -33.91
CA LYS A 201 -26.61 24.66 -32.63
C LYS A 201 -25.65 25.33 -31.64
N VAL A 202 -24.40 24.87 -31.60
CA VAL A 202 -23.34 25.41 -30.74
C VAL A 202 -22.85 26.77 -31.24
N GLU A 203 -22.74 26.97 -32.56
CA GLU A 203 -22.40 28.27 -33.15
C GLU A 203 -23.47 29.34 -32.88
N GLU A 204 -24.76 29.00 -33.03
CA GLU A 204 -25.87 29.92 -32.78
C GLU A 204 -25.99 30.33 -31.30
N MET A 205 -25.60 29.46 -30.37
CA MET A 205 -25.70 29.72 -28.93
C MET A 205 -24.47 30.41 -28.32
N ASN A 206 -23.30 30.40 -28.98
CA ASN A 206 -22.03 30.99 -28.49
C ASN A 206 -22.02 32.54 -28.52
N THR A 207 -22.85 33.19 -27.70
CA THR A 207 -22.85 34.66 -27.56
C THR A 207 -21.63 35.17 -26.79
N ALA A 208 -21.29 36.46 -26.97
CA ALA A 208 -20.17 37.09 -26.26
C ALA A 208 -20.28 36.97 -24.73
N ASP A 209 -21.50 36.96 -24.19
CA ASP A 209 -21.76 36.78 -22.76
C ASP A 209 -21.45 35.35 -22.28
N GLN A 210 -21.69 34.33 -23.11
CA GLN A 210 -21.30 32.95 -22.77
C GLN A 210 -19.79 32.77 -22.79
N ILE A 211 -19.09 33.38 -23.75
CA ILE A 211 -17.63 33.37 -23.83
C ILE A 211 -17.02 34.11 -22.62
N ASN A 212 -17.57 35.26 -22.24
CA ASN A 212 -17.13 35.99 -21.04
C ASN A 212 -17.39 35.20 -19.76
N ARG A 213 -18.54 34.52 -19.65
CA ARG A 213 -18.86 33.66 -18.51
C ARG A 213 -17.91 32.44 -18.42
N ARG A 214 -17.56 31.80 -19.55
CA ARG A 214 -16.55 30.73 -19.60
C ARG A 214 -15.18 31.23 -19.15
N ASN A 215 -14.73 32.36 -19.69
CA ASN A 215 -13.44 32.96 -19.30
C ASN A 215 -13.41 33.32 -17.82
N PHE A 216 -14.50 33.85 -17.28
CA PHE A 216 -14.62 34.14 -15.85
C PHE A 216 -14.51 32.87 -14.98
N PHE A 217 -15.21 31.79 -15.33
CA PHE A 217 -15.11 30.52 -14.62
C PHE A 217 -13.71 29.89 -14.70
N LYS A 218 -13.08 29.92 -15.87
CA LYS A 218 -11.70 29.44 -16.06
C LYS A 218 -10.71 30.22 -15.18
N ILE A 219 -10.82 31.56 -15.18
CA ILE A 219 -9.98 32.43 -14.36
C ILE A 219 -10.22 32.18 -12.86
N PHE A 220 -11.48 32.06 -12.43
CA PHE A 220 -11.81 31.80 -11.03
C PHE A 220 -11.33 30.42 -10.55
N ALA A 221 -11.52 29.38 -11.37
CA ALA A 221 -11.01 28.04 -11.11
C ALA A 221 -9.47 28.05 -10.98
N ALA A 222 -8.80 28.81 -11.86
CA ALA A 222 -7.36 28.99 -11.80
C ALA A 222 -6.86 29.68 -10.53
N PHE A 223 -7.50 30.77 -10.11
CA PHE A 223 -7.16 31.43 -8.85
C PHE A 223 -7.41 30.54 -7.63
N THR A 224 -8.54 29.81 -7.61
CA THR A 224 -8.88 28.91 -6.49
C THR A 224 -7.86 27.79 -6.37
N ALA A 225 -7.50 27.16 -7.48
CA ALA A 225 -6.55 26.06 -7.48
C ALA A 225 -5.11 26.50 -7.20
N ALA A 226 -4.69 27.67 -7.69
CA ALA A 226 -3.42 28.29 -7.31
C ALA A 226 -3.37 28.58 -5.79
N GLY A 227 -4.46 29.11 -5.22
CA GLY A 227 -4.58 29.32 -3.78
C GLY A 227 -4.56 28.03 -2.95
N VAL A 228 -5.16 26.95 -3.45
CA VAL A 228 -5.09 25.61 -2.83
C VAL A 228 -3.66 25.06 -2.90
N ALA A 229 -3.00 25.15 -4.05
CA ALA A 229 -1.61 24.73 -4.22
C ALA A 229 -0.66 25.52 -3.30
N GLU A 230 -0.88 26.82 -3.13
CA GLU A 230 -0.13 27.66 -2.21
C GLU A 230 -0.38 27.29 -0.73
N LYS A 231 -1.64 27.03 -0.35
CA LYS A 231 -1.95 26.55 1.00
C LYS A 231 -1.31 25.20 1.30
N ILE A 232 -1.37 24.26 0.36
CA ILE A 232 -0.71 22.95 0.46
C ILE A 232 0.80 23.15 0.61
N ARG A 233 1.41 24.00 -0.23
CA ARG A 233 2.84 24.36 -0.14
C ARG A 233 3.21 24.94 1.23
N GLY A 234 2.41 25.87 1.76
CA GLY A 234 2.64 26.49 3.06
C GLY A 234 2.51 25.52 4.23
N TYR A 235 1.51 24.62 4.19
CA TYR A 235 1.36 23.55 5.18
C TYR A 235 2.55 22.57 5.13
N ASN A 236 3.00 22.24 3.92
CA ASN A 236 4.12 21.33 3.69
C ASN A 236 5.47 21.91 4.15
N ALA A 237 5.69 23.22 3.99
CA ALA A 237 6.91 23.88 4.47
C ALA A 237 7.06 23.79 6.00
N LYS A 238 5.95 23.96 6.75
CA LYS A 238 5.95 23.80 8.22
C LYS A 238 6.25 22.35 8.64
N ARG A 239 5.62 21.39 7.98
CA ARG A 239 5.77 19.95 8.23
C ARG A 239 7.16 19.39 7.88
N LEU A 240 7.90 20.04 6.98
CA LEU A 240 9.27 19.66 6.64
C LEU A 240 10.22 19.82 7.83
N GLU A 241 10.16 20.98 8.50
CA GLU A 241 10.96 21.26 9.71
C GLU A 241 10.58 20.31 10.86
N GLU A 242 9.29 20.00 11.02
CA GLU A 242 8.81 18.99 11.97
C GLU A 242 9.37 17.59 11.66
N GLY A 243 9.58 17.25 10.38
CA GLY A 243 10.11 15.97 9.95
C GLY A 243 11.54 15.72 10.43
N LYS A 244 12.44 16.69 10.25
CA LYS A 244 13.81 16.60 10.75
C LYS A 244 13.84 16.43 12.26
N SER A 245 13.16 17.33 12.98
CA SER A 245 13.07 17.29 14.45
C SER A 245 12.50 15.97 14.95
N LYS A 246 11.52 15.39 14.25
CA LYS A 246 10.94 14.08 14.61
C LYS A 246 11.95 12.93 14.48
N LEU A 247 12.76 12.91 13.43
CA LEU A 247 13.81 11.90 13.28
C LEU A 247 14.91 12.08 14.34
N GLU A 248 15.34 13.31 14.60
CA GLU A 248 16.32 13.62 15.65
C GLU A 248 15.81 13.19 17.03
N THR A 249 14.57 13.57 17.37
CA THR A 249 13.94 13.18 18.64
C THR A 249 13.79 11.67 18.75
N THR A 250 13.46 10.99 17.66
CA THR A 250 13.35 9.52 17.64
C THR A 250 14.71 8.87 17.89
N LEU A 251 15.77 9.34 17.22
CA LEU A 251 17.13 8.84 17.42
C LEU A 251 17.61 9.06 18.85
N GLU A 252 17.37 10.24 19.44
CA GLU A 252 17.73 10.53 20.83
C GLU A 252 16.93 9.67 21.83
N ASN A 253 15.65 9.40 21.56
CA ASN A 253 14.86 8.48 22.37
C ASN A 253 15.42 7.04 22.31
N GLU A 254 15.78 6.53 21.13
CA GLU A 254 16.39 5.20 21.00
C GLU A 254 17.74 5.14 21.73
N LYS A 255 18.60 6.16 21.62
CA LYS A 255 19.84 6.26 22.41
C LYS A 255 19.56 6.20 23.91
N ALA A 256 18.56 6.95 24.39
CA ALA A 256 18.17 6.95 25.80
C ALA A 256 17.62 5.60 26.26
N ILE A 257 16.86 4.89 25.42
CA ILE A 257 16.35 3.54 25.68
C ILE A 257 17.51 2.56 25.82
N VAL A 258 18.43 2.54 24.85
CA VAL A 258 19.63 1.68 24.87
C VAL A 258 20.48 1.94 26.10
N ALA A 259 20.64 3.21 26.51
CA ALA A 259 21.38 3.58 27.72
C ALA A 259 20.70 3.10 29.03
N ARG A 260 19.35 3.10 29.08
CA ARG A 260 18.57 2.72 30.26
C ARG A 260 18.31 1.20 30.39
N ASN A 261 18.21 0.47 29.28
CA ASN A 261 17.69 -0.91 29.23
C ASN A 261 18.71 -2.03 29.52
N LYS A 262 19.75 -1.80 30.33
CA LYS A 262 20.68 -2.89 30.73
C LYS A 262 20.03 -4.05 31.51
N THR A 263 18.76 -3.94 31.93
CA THR A 263 18.14 -4.79 32.95
C THR A 263 16.92 -5.62 32.51
N HIS A 264 16.45 -5.57 31.26
CA HIS A 264 15.25 -6.34 30.84
C HIS A 264 15.44 -7.14 29.55
N LYS A 265 16.13 -8.27 29.68
CA LYS A 265 16.62 -9.05 28.55
C LYS A 265 15.52 -9.73 27.69
N ASP A 266 14.48 -10.24 28.32
CA ASP A 266 13.45 -11.01 27.59
C ASP A 266 12.44 -10.15 26.80
N LYS A 267 12.44 -8.82 26.99
CA LYS A 267 11.41 -7.94 26.41
C LYS A 267 11.55 -7.76 24.90
N TYR A 268 12.75 -7.81 24.34
CA TYR A 268 12.96 -7.57 22.90
C TYR A 268 12.56 -8.77 22.05
N PHE A 269 12.91 -9.99 22.50
CA PHE A 269 12.42 -11.21 21.86
C PHE A 269 10.89 -11.24 21.82
N GLN A 270 10.24 -11.01 22.96
CA GLN A 270 8.78 -11.01 23.03
C GLN A 270 8.14 -9.92 22.18
N ARG A 271 8.72 -8.71 22.13
CA ARG A 271 8.21 -7.63 21.28
C ARG A 271 8.32 -7.96 19.79
N TYR A 272 9.41 -8.59 19.37
CA TYR A 272 9.66 -8.87 17.96
C TYR A 272 8.90 -10.12 17.47
N PHE A 273 9.01 -11.23 18.19
CA PHE A 273 8.36 -12.49 17.84
C PHE A 273 6.93 -12.62 18.35
N GLN A 274 6.45 -11.66 19.16
CA GLN A 274 5.09 -11.64 19.72
C GLN A 274 4.75 -12.88 20.58
N THR A 275 5.78 -13.60 21.04
CA THR A 275 5.71 -14.77 21.91
C THR A 275 6.95 -14.81 22.80
N ASN A 276 6.94 -15.61 23.86
CA ASN A 276 8.12 -15.85 24.67
C ASN A 276 8.54 -17.33 24.59
N PRO A 277 9.80 -17.69 24.93
CA PRO A 277 10.27 -19.07 24.81
C PRO A 277 9.39 -20.11 25.49
N LYS A 278 8.88 -19.81 26.70
CA LYS A 278 8.02 -20.74 27.46
C LYS A 278 6.68 -20.96 26.77
N GLU A 279 6.08 -19.89 26.25
CA GLU A 279 4.83 -19.95 25.50
C GLU A 279 5.00 -20.68 24.17
N LEU A 280 6.11 -20.47 23.46
CA LEU A 280 6.43 -21.22 22.24
C LEU A 280 6.50 -22.72 22.50
N ILE A 281 7.28 -23.15 23.51
CA ILE A 281 7.42 -24.57 23.88
C ILE A 281 6.07 -25.13 24.34
N LYS A 282 5.31 -24.37 25.13
CA LYS A 282 3.98 -24.76 25.60
C LYS A 282 3.02 -25.01 24.44
N ASN A 283 2.96 -24.10 23.45
CA ASN A 283 2.08 -24.24 22.30
C ASN A 283 2.41 -25.49 21.49
N VAL A 284 3.69 -25.77 21.25
CA VAL A 284 4.11 -27.01 20.57
C VAL A 284 3.67 -28.25 21.34
N ASN A 285 3.83 -28.25 22.66
CA ASN A 285 3.38 -29.37 23.50
C ASN A 285 1.85 -29.56 23.48
N GLU A 286 1.08 -28.47 23.39
CA GLU A 286 -0.37 -28.53 23.20
C GLU A 286 -0.73 -29.09 21.81
N GLU A 287 -0.01 -28.71 20.75
CA GLU A 287 -0.17 -29.27 19.40
C GLU A 287 0.13 -30.79 19.39
N VAL A 288 1.21 -31.22 20.05
CA VAL A 288 1.56 -32.64 20.23
C VAL A 288 0.44 -33.39 20.94
N PHE A 289 -0.10 -32.82 22.02
CA PHE A 289 -1.19 -33.43 22.78
C PHE A 289 -2.43 -33.64 21.90
N VAL A 290 -2.85 -32.61 21.16
CA VAL A 290 -4.00 -32.68 20.24
C VAL A 290 -3.77 -33.72 19.14
N ALA A 291 -2.56 -33.79 18.58
CA ALA A 291 -2.20 -34.78 17.58
C ALA A 291 -2.22 -36.22 18.12
N LYS A 292 -1.75 -36.44 19.34
CA LYS A 292 -1.83 -37.75 20.02
C LYS A 292 -3.27 -38.17 20.28
N GLU A 293 -4.12 -37.27 20.77
CA GLU A 293 -5.55 -37.57 20.94
C GLU A 293 -6.21 -37.98 19.61
N ALA A 294 -5.87 -37.32 18.50
CA ALA A 294 -6.40 -37.67 17.19
C ALA A 294 -5.99 -39.08 16.77
N LEU A 295 -4.73 -39.46 17.03
CA LEU A 295 -4.21 -40.81 16.77
C LEU A 295 -4.91 -41.86 17.63
N GLU A 296 -5.14 -41.60 18.92
CA GLU A 296 -5.84 -42.49 19.86
C GLU A 296 -7.31 -42.69 19.48
N LYS A 297 -7.99 -41.63 19.02
CA LYS A 297 -9.37 -41.68 18.49
C LYS A 297 -9.47 -42.46 17.17
N GLY A 298 -8.34 -42.83 16.57
CA GLY A 298 -8.27 -43.72 15.42
C GLY A 298 -8.53 -43.02 14.08
N VAL A 299 -7.60 -42.15 13.66
CA VAL A 299 -7.59 -41.59 12.28
C VAL A 299 -7.67 -42.73 11.27
N LYS A 300 -8.75 -42.82 10.49
CA LYS A 300 -8.98 -43.96 9.58
C LYS A 300 -8.04 -43.95 8.38
N ASP A 301 -7.75 -42.76 7.85
CA ASP A 301 -7.00 -42.59 6.61
C ASP A 301 -5.49 -42.75 6.86
N VAL A 302 -4.88 -43.72 6.20
CA VAL A 302 -3.49 -44.14 6.44
C VAL A 302 -2.50 -42.99 6.22
N ASN A 303 -2.70 -42.19 5.17
CA ASN A 303 -1.81 -41.07 4.88
C ASN A 303 -1.85 -40.01 5.98
N VAL A 304 -3.06 -39.63 6.41
CA VAL A 304 -3.27 -38.63 7.48
C VAL A 304 -2.74 -39.17 8.81
N ARG A 305 -2.99 -40.44 9.13
CA ARG A 305 -2.46 -41.11 10.32
C ARG A 305 -0.93 -41.09 10.34
N ASN A 306 -0.28 -41.46 9.23
CA ASN A 306 1.17 -41.46 9.13
C ASN A 306 1.76 -40.05 9.25
N SER A 307 1.09 -39.04 8.67
CA SER A 307 1.49 -37.64 8.83
C SER A 307 1.35 -37.16 10.27
N PHE A 308 0.29 -37.54 10.98
CA PHE A 308 0.15 -37.24 12.41
C PHE A 308 1.24 -37.90 13.25
N GLN A 309 1.56 -39.17 13.00
CA GLN A 309 2.65 -39.86 13.70
C GLN A 309 3.99 -39.16 13.46
N SER A 310 4.29 -38.82 12.20
CA SER A 310 5.49 -38.08 11.84
C SER A 310 5.51 -36.69 12.49
N PHE A 311 4.38 -35.99 12.52
CA PHE A 311 4.25 -34.70 13.18
C PHE A 311 4.54 -34.80 14.67
N VAL A 312 3.94 -35.76 15.38
CA VAL A 312 4.17 -35.97 16.83
C VAL A 312 5.65 -36.16 17.13
N THR A 313 6.33 -37.07 16.43
CA THR A 313 7.77 -37.32 16.66
C THR A 313 8.60 -36.06 16.39
N LYS A 314 8.35 -35.36 15.29
CA LYS A 314 9.10 -34.15 14.94
C LYS A 314 8.80 -32.96 15.84
N ALA A 315 7.56 -32.82 16.32
CA ALA A 315 7.15 -31.78 17.25
C ALA A 315 7.75 -32.00 18.64
N GLU A 316 7.86 -33.24 19.11
CA GLU A 316 8.57 -33.58 20.35
C GLU A 316 10.07 -33.26 20.25
N ASP A 317 10.72 -33.65 19.15
CA ASP A 317 12.11 -33.30 18.87
C ASP A 317 12.30 -31.76 18.81
N TYR A 318 11.37 -31.06 18.15
CA TYR A 318 11.37 -29.61 18.03
C TYR A 318 11.22 -28.93 19.40
N ALA A 319 10.27 -29.35 20.22
CA ALA A 319 10.10 -28.85 21.58
C ALA A 319 11.37 -29.03 22.41
N LYS A 320 12.00 -30.21 22.33
CA LYS A 320 13.27 -30.49 23.00
C LYS A 320 14.41 -29.60 22.49
N ASN A 321 14.51 -29.38 21.19
CA ASN A 321 15.51 -28.49 20.61
C ASN A 321 15.31 -27.04 21.06
N LEU A 322 14.06 -26.58 21.17
CA LEU A 322 13.74 -25.26 21.73
C LEU A 322 14.09 -25.17 23.21
N GLU A 323 13.79 -26.20 24.01
CA GLU A 323 14.19 -26.28 25.42
C GLU A 323 15.70 -26.23 25.59
N GLU A 324 16.45 -26.94 24.75
CA GLU A 324 17.92 -26.91 24.76
C GLU A 324 18.45 -25.52 24.35
N PHE A 325 17.94 -24.96 23.26
CA PHE A 325 18.32 -23.64 22.75
C PHE A 325 18.05 -22.52 23.77
N PHE A 326 16.94 -22.61 24.50
CA PHE A 326 16.54 -21.63 25.53
C PHE A 326 16.87 -22.04 26.97
N SER A 327 17.70 -23.06 27.16
CA SER A 327 18.03 -23.64 28.48
C SER A 327 18.54 -22.61 29.50
N ASN A 328 19.27 -21.59 29.03
CA ASN A 328 19.81 -20.49 29.83
C ASN A 328 19.10 -19.14 29.59
N GLY A 329 17.88 -19.18 29.03
CA GLY A 329 17.14 -18.01 28.56
C GLY A 329 17.36 -17.73 27.06
N VAL A 330 16.90 -16.56 26.60
CA VAL A 330 17.11 -16.13 25.20
C VAL A 330 18.61 -15.91 24.96
N PRO A 331 19.23 -16.51 23.92
CA PRO A 331 20.63 -16.25 23.60
C PRO A 331 20.89 -14.75 23.39
N GLN A 332 21.96 -14.23 24.01
CA GLN A 332 22.28 -12.79 24.01
C GLN A 332 22.39 -12.20 22.61
N GLU A 333 22.90 -12.98 21.65
CA GLU A 333 23.00 -12.59 20.26
C GLU A 333 21.62 -12.40 19.60
N LEU A 334 20.68 -13.33 19.83
CA LEU A 334 19.32 -13.25 19.32
C LEU A 334 18.57 -12.06 19.92
N GLU A 335 18.78 -11.80 21.20
CA GLU A 335 18.25 -10.63 21.90
C GLU A 335 18.80 -9.32 21.32
N LEU A 336 20.12 -9.23 21.17
CA LEU A 336 20.82 -8.08 20.59
C LEU A 336 20.31 -7.76 19.19
N ILE A 337 20.17 -8.79 18.35
CA ILE A 337 19.71 -8.63 16.97
C ILE A 337 18.23 -8.22 16.93
N SER A 338 17.40 -8.74 17.84
CA SER A 338 16.00 -8.31 17.99
C SER A 338 15.89 -6.84 18.42
N GLU A 339 16.78 -6.37 19.29
CA GLU A 339 16.87 -4.95 19.67
C GLU A 339 17.33 -4.07 18.49
N CYS A 340 18.32 -4.53 17.73
CA CYS A 340 18.78 -3.83 16.51
C CYS A 340 17.68 -3.73 15.45
N GLU A 341 16.86 -4.77 15.28
CA GLU A 341 15.67 -4.73 14.42
C GLU A 341 14.68 -3.67 14.89
N HIS A 342 14.40 -3.60 16.20
CA HIS A 342 13.47 -2.63 16.74
C HIS A 342 13.87 -1.20 16.37
N ILE A 343 15.14 -0.85 16.58
CA ILE A 343 15.69 0.46 16.23
C ILE A 343 15.54 0.70 14.72
N THR A 344 15.94 -0.28 13.90
CA THR A 344 15.86 -0.22 12.44
C THR A 344 14.44 0.05 11.97
N ARG A 345 13.47 -0.69 12.52
CA ARG A 345 12.05 -0.57 12.18
C ARG A 345 11.47 0.76 12.62
N THR A 346 11.83 1.25 13.80
CA THR A 346 11.38 2.57 14.28
C THR A 346 11.87 3.68 13.36
N LEU A 347 13.17 3.71 13.03
CA LEU A 347 13.74 4.69 12.12
C LEU A 347 13.12 4.60 10.72
N ASN A 348 13.06 3.39 10.14
CA ASN A 348 12.47 3.17 8.81
C ASN A 348 10.99 3.56 8.75
N LYS A 349 10.22 3.35 9.84
CA LYS A 349 8.82 3.76 9.90
C LYS A 349 8.68 5.28 9.83
N VAL A 350 9.49 6.03 10.59
CA VAL A 350 9.46 7.49 10.56
C VAL A 350 9.92 8.02 9.20
N THR A 351 11.00 7.49 8.65
CA THR A 351 11.47 7.81 7.29
C THR A 351 10.41 7.53 6.23
N SER A 352 9.77 6.36 6.26
CA SER A 352 8.72 5.98 5.31
C SER A 352 7.51 6.90 5.40
N GLN A 353 7.11 7.30 6.62
CA GLN A 353 6.05 8.29 6.80
C GLN A 353 6.40 9.63 6.16
N GLN A 354 7.65 10.09 6.30
CA GLN A 354 8.10 11.35 5.68
C GLN A 354 8.17 11.24 4.15
N LYS A 355 8.72 10.15 3.63
CA LYS A 355 8.78 9.88 2.20
C LYS A 355 7.38 9.82 1.59
N ASN A 356 6.46 9.07 2.20
CA ASN A 356 5.07 8.97 1.74
C ASN A 356 4.38 10.32 1.79
N TYR A 357 4.58 11.09 2.85
CA TYR A 357 4.05 12.45 2.95
C TYR A 357 4.57 13.35 1.83
N ALA A 358 5.89 13.40 1.62
CA ALA A 358 6.49 14.19 0.55
C ALA A 358 5.95 13.76 -0.82
N THR A 359 5.84 12.46 -1.06
CA THR A 359 5.33 11.87 -2.30
C THR A 359 3.85 12.20 -2.54
N THR A 360 2.99 12.04 -1.54
CA THR A 360 1.56 12.38 -1.65
C THR A 360 1.35 13.89 -1.80
N SER A 361 2.15 14.70 -1.12
CA SER A 361 2.12 16.15 -1.26
C SER A 361 2.55 16.62 -2.66
N VAL A 362 3.61 16.02 -3.22
CA VAL A 362 3.98 16.23 -4.63
C VAL A 362 2.80 15.91 -5.54
N LEU A 363 2.16 14.75 -5.32
CA LEU A 363 1.04 14.30 -6.14
C LEU A 363 -0.13 15.29 -6.06
N LEU A 364 -0.56 15.68 -4.85
CA LEU A 364 -1.66 16.62 -4.65
C LEU A 364 -1.40 17.99 -5.26
N GLU A 365 -0.19 18.53 -5.12
CA GLU A 365 0.22 19.78 -5.76
C GLU A 365 0.21 19.66 -7.29
N SER A 366 0.73 18.55 -7.82
CA SER A 366 0.78 18.29 -9.25
C SER A 366 -0.62 18.07 -9.83
N LEU A 367 -1.54 17.47 -9.08
CA LEU A 367 -2.95 17.31 -9.43
C LEU A 367 -3.67 18.66 -9.45
N ALA A 368 -3.48 19.50 -8.42
CA ALA A 368 -4.07 20.84 -8.37
C ALA A 368 -3.59 21.71 -9.55
N VAL A 369 -2.29 21.68 -9.83
CA VAL A 369 -1.69 22.44 -10.95
C VAL A 369 -2.12 21.87 -12.31
N GLY A 370 -2.11 20.54 -12.47
CA GLY A 370 -2.53 19.86 -13.69
C GLY A 370 -4.00 20.11 -14.03
N GLY A 371 -4.91 19.98 -13.07
CA GLY A 371 -6.32 20.32 -13.24
C GLY A 371 -6.53 21.79 -13.62
N THR A 372 -5.70 22.68 -13.09
CA THR A 372 -5.76 24.11 -13.44
C THR A 372 -5.30 24.40 -14.86
N LEU A 373 -4.13 23.88 -15.24
CA LEU A 373 -3.60 24.03 -16.60
C LEU A 373 -4.59 23.50 -17.62
N ALA A 374 -5.17 22.34 -17.33
CA ALA A 374 -6.09 21.72 -18.24
C ALA A 374 -7.43 22.50 -18.31
N ALA A 375 -7.91 23.12 -17.23
CA ALA A 375 -9.06 24.04 -17.28
C ALA A 375 -8.82 25.32 -18.11
N VAL A 376 -7.58 25.84 -18.11
CA VAL A 376 -7.24 27.09 -18.82
C VAL A 376 -6.85 26.85 -20.28
N LEU A 377 -6.11 25.77 -20.58
CA LEU A 377 -5.52 25.50 -21.90
C LEU A 377 -6.49 24.91 -22.93
N ILE A 378 -7.71 24.53 -22.56
CA ILE A 378 -8.72 24.13 -23.55
C ILE A 378 -9.14 25.39 -24.32
N PRO A 379 -8.75 25.55 -25.59
CA PRO A 379 -9.15 26.72 -26.36
C PRO A 379 -10.65 26.64 -26.59
N ALA A 380 -11.36 27.76 -26.44
CA ALA A 380 -12.78 27.84 -26.76
C ALA A 380 -13.10 27.33 -28.20
N GLU A 381 -12.11 27.35 -29.08
CA GLU A 381 -12.19 26.96 -30.48
C GLU A 381 -12.03 25.45 -30.74
N ILE A 382 -11.34 24.68 -29.88
CA ILE A 382 -11.17 23.22 -30.09
C ILE A 382 -12.47 22.46 -29.84
N ILE A 383 -13.31 22.96 -28.93
CA ILE A 383 -14.68 22.49 -28.71
C ILE A 383 -15.50 22.65 -30.01
N ASN A 384 -15.30 23.75 -30.74
CA ASN A 384 -15.99 24.01 -32.00
C ASN A 384 -15.41 23.20 -33.18
N SER A 385 -14.11 22.93 -33.22
CA SER A 385 -13.46 22.25 -34.36
C SER A 385 -13.69 20.74 -34.45
N LYS A 386 -14.12 20.07 -33.36
CA LYS A 386 -14.49 18.64 -33.41
C LYS A 386 -15.92 18.39 -33.91
N MET A 387 -16.66 19.45 -34.25
CA MET A 387 -18.04 19.35 -34.75
C MET A 387 -18.21 19.75 -36.22
N SER A 388 -17.15 20.11 -36.95
CA SER A 388 -17.23 20.29 -38.41
C SER A 388 -17.13 18.97 -39.15
#